data_AF-X0UYP8-F1
#
_entry.id   AF-X0UYP8-F1
#
_cell.length_a   1.000
_cell.length_b   1.000
_cell.length_c   1.000
_cell.angle_alpha   90.00
_cell.angle_beta   90.00
_cell.angle_gamma   90.00
#
_symmetry.space_group_name_H-M   'P 1'
#
loop_
_entity.id
_entity.type
_entity.pdbx_description
1 polymer ?
#
loop_
_entity_poly.entity_id
_entity_poly.type
_entity_poly.pdbx_seq_one_letter_code
_entity_poly.pdbx_strand_id
1 'polypeptide(L)'
;LARTAVKREREIELRRSVRLIREALDAYKKLVDEKKIESEEDTEGYPPDLETLIKGVEVKGEEEEEESETKIIKFLRRIPKDPMTNSYEWGLRSYQDDPDSETWGGENVYDVYTKSQATALDGTKYKDW
;
A
#
# COMPACT_ATOMS: atom_id res chain seq x y z
N LEU A 1 29.37 -16.02 4.47
CA LEU A 1 28.60 -15.66 5.69
C LEU A 1 28.04 -14.25 5.62
N ALA A 2 28.85 -13.20 5.41
CA ALA A 2 28.36 -11.81 5.35
C ALA A 2 27.30 -11.53 4.27
N ARG A 3 27.46 -12.05 3.04
CA ARG A 3 26.48 -11.85 1.94
C ARG A 3 25.08 -12.39 2.24
N THR A 4 24.99 -13.53 2.92
CA THR A 4 23.72 -14.15 3.31
C THR A 4 23.04 -13.36 4.44
N ALA A 5 23.83 -12.83 5.38
CA ALA A 5 23.31 -11.97 6.45
C ALA A 5 22.68 -10.69 5.88
N VAL A 6 23.38 -10.00 4.96
CA VAL A 6 22.86 -8.80 4.29
C VAL A 6 21.59 -9.11 3.48
N LYS A 7 21.55 -10.25 2.77
CA LYS A 7 20.34 -10.66 2.04
C LYS A 7 19.15 -10.86 2.98
N ARG A 8 19.34 -11.56 4.09
CA ARG A 8 18.30 -11.79 5.11
C ARG A 8 17.80 -10.48 5.73
N GLU A 9 18.70 -9.53 5.98
CA GLU A 9 18.31 -8.20 6.49
C GLU A 9 17.39 -7.47 5.50
N ARG A 10 17.78 -7.43 4.20
CA ARG A 10 16.92 -6.86 3.15
C ARG A 10 15.57 -7.57 3.01
N GLU A 11 15.53 -8.89 3.18
CA GLU A 11 14.29 -9.67 3.16
C GLU A 11 13.36 -9.29 4.32
N ILE A 12 13.90 -9.10 5.52
CA ILE A 12 13.14 -8.64 6.68
C ILE A 12 12.61 -7.22 6.46
N GLU A 13 13.46 -6.33 5.94
CA GLU A 13 13.06 -4.96 5.60
C GLU A 13 11.97 -4.93 4.53
N LEU A 14 12.07 -5.78 3.48
CA LEU A 14 11.08 -5.84 2.41
C LEU A 14 9.71 -6.21 2.98
N ARG A 15 9.63 -7.28 3.78
CA ARG A 15 8.38 -7.72 4.40
C ARG A 15 7.78 -6.67 5.32
N ARG A 16 8.62 -5.92 6.05
CA ARG A 16 8.17 -4.79 6.88
C ARG A 16 7.62 -3.66 6.04
N SER A 17 8.31 -3.27 4.97
CA SER A 17 7.88 -2.20 4.07
C SER A 17 6.56 -2.52 3.37
N VAL A 18 6.42 -3.74 2.82
CA VAL A 18 5.19 -4.19 2.16
C VAL A 18 4.03 -4.23 3.15
N ARG A 19 4.23 -4.80 4.35
CA ARG A 19 3.20 -4.82 5.40
C ARG A 19 2.77 -3.41 5.80
N LEU A 20 3.72 -2.49 5.97
CA LEU A 20 3.42 -1.11 6.33
C LEU A 20 2.57 -0.39 5.28
N ILE A 21 2.80 -0.65 3.99
CA ILE A 21 1.96 -0.10 2.92
C ILE A 21 0.58 -0.76 2.93
N ARG A 22 0.50 -2.10 3.00
CA ARG A 22 -0.77 -2.84 3.05
C ARG A 22 -1.66 -2.42 4.22
N GLU A 23 -1.09 -2.28 5.42
CA GLU A 23 -1.83 -1.78 6.60
C GLU A 23 -2.41 -0.37 6.39
N ALA A 24 -1.71 0.49 5.62
CA ALA A 24 -2.22 1.81 5.28
C ALA A 24 -3.35 1.76 4.23
N LEU A 25 -3.27 0.85 3.26
CA LEU A 25 -4.34 0.60 2.29
C LEU A 25 -5.59 0.04 2.99
N ASP A 26 -5.41 -0.95 3.87
CA ASP A 26 -6.49 -1.55 4.65
C ASP A 26 -7.17 -0.50 5.56
N ALA A 27 -6.38 0.39 6.17
CA ALA A 27 -6.91 1.48 6.99
C ALA A 27 -7.72 2.49 6.15
N TYR A 28 -7.29 2.79 4.92
CA TYR A 28 -8.06 3.62 3.99
C TYR A 28 -9.39 2.95 3.64
N LYS A 29 -9.33 1.70 3.21
CA LYS A 29 -10.51 0.90 2.83
C LYS A 29 -11.52 0.82 3.98
N LYS A 30 -11.04 0.59 5.21
CA LYS A 30 -11.89 0.56 6.40
C LYS A 30 -12.68 1.87 6.59
N LEU A 31 -12.05 3.03 6.38
CA LEU A 31 -12.74 4.31 6.53
C LEU A 31 -13.73 4.58 5.40
N VAL A 32 -13.48 4.08 4.19
CA VAL A 32 -14.47 4.07 3.10
C VAL A 32 -15.66 3.18 3.46
N ASP A 33 -15.41 1.98 3.98
CA ASP A 33 -16.47 1.04 4.40
C ASP A 33 -17.32 1.59 5.56
N GLU A 34 -16.71 2.38 6.45
CA GLU A 34 -17.39 3.15 7.50
C GLU A 34 -18.12 4.40 6.97
N LYS A 35 -18.10 4.66 5.65
CA LYS A 35 -18.67 5.85 4.98
C LYS A 35 -18.12 7.18 5.50
N LYS A 36 -16.93 7.14 6.09
CA LYS A 36 -16.22 8.30 6.64
C LYS A 36 -15.42 9.05 5.58
N ILE A 37 -15.06 8.37 4.49
CA ILE A 37 -14.39 8.93 3.31
C ILE A 37 -15.33 8.75 2.11
N GLU A 38 -15.43 9.76 1.26
CA GLU A 38 -16.05 9.62 -0.05
C GLU A 38 -15.05 8.98 -1.00
N SER A 39 -15.36 7.80 -1.53
CA SER A 39 -14.56 7.12 -2.56
C SER A 39 -15.16 7.34 -3.94
N GLU A 40 -14.33 7.45 -4.95
CA GLU A 40 -14.76 7.49 -6.36
C GLU A 40 -15.41 6.16 -6.76
N GLU A 41 -16.33 6.22 -7.73
CA GLU A 41 -16.93 5.03 -8.32
C GLU A 41 -15.84 4.13 -8.95
N ASP A 42 -16.05 2.81 -8.96
CA ASP A 42 -15.13 1.80 -9.53
C ASP A 42 -13.75 1.63 -8.83
N THR A 43 -13.50 2.30 -7.71
CA THR A 43 -12.25 2.14 -6.93
C THR A 43 -12.27 0.98 -5.93
N GLU A 44 -13.43 0.34 -5.75
CA GLU A 44 -13.68 -0.69 -4.72
C GLU A 44 -13.35 -0.21 -3.28
N GLY A 45 -13.24 1.11 -3.08
CA GLY A 45 -12.88 1.75 -1.82
C GLY A 45 -11.38 1.73 -1.50
N TYR A 46 -10.52 1.45 -2.47
CA TYR A 46 -9.07 1.60 -2.35
C TYR A 46 -8.62 2.96 -2.92
N PRO A 47 -7.48 3.51 -2.47
CA PRO A 47 -6.99 4.79 -2.97
C PRO A 47 -6.55 4.67 -4.44
N PRO A 48 -6.65 5.75 -5.23
CA PRO A 48 -6.21 5.74 -6.63
C PRO A 48 -4.68 5.65 -6.79
N ASP A 49 -3.93 6.12 -5.80
CA ASP A 49 -2.47 6.08 -5.78
C ASP A 49 -1.89 6.05 -4.35
N LEU A 50 -0.60 5.71 -4.22
CA LEU A 50 0.10 5.72 -2.93
C LEU A 50 0.34 7.13 -2.37
N GLU A 51 0.29 8.18 -3.19
CA GLU A 51 0.48 9.55 -2.71
C GLU A 51 -0.71 10.03 -1.88
N THR A 52 -1.91 9.53 -2.19
CA THR A 52 -3.15 9.77 -1.44
C THR A 52 -2.97 9.39 0.03
N LEU A 53 -2.26 8.29 0.32
CA LEU A 53 -1.97 7.87 1.69
C LEU A 53 -1.08 8.85 2.47
N ILE A 54 -0.26 9.65 1.78
CA ILE A 54 0.65 10.64 2.38
C ILE A 54 -0.02 12.01 2.47
N LYS A 55 -0.64 12.47 1.37
CA LYS A 55 -1.37 13.74 1.31
C LYS A 55 -2.49 13.74 2.35
N GLY A 56 -3.11 12.58 2.53
CA GLY A 56 -4.24 12.38 3.42
C GLY A 56 -5.54 12.77 2.74
N VAL A 57 -6.64 12.35 3.36
CA VAL A 57 -8.00 12.59 2.87
C VAL A 57 -8.87 13.16 3.97
N GLU A 58 -9.88 13.92 3.55
CA GLU A 58 -10.88 14.45 4.46
C GLU A 58 -11.78 13.33 4.96
N VAL A 59 -11.93 13.28 6.28
CA VAL A 59 -12.72 12.28 6.98
C VAL A 59 -13.84 13.00 7.73
N LYS A 60 -15.07 12.55 7.50
CA LYS A 60 -16.26 13.01 8.22
C LYS A 60 -16.14 12.59 9.69
N GLY A 61 -16.31 13.56 10.60
CA GLY A 61 -16.32 13.32 12.04
C GLY A 61 -17.49 12.44 12.48
N GLU A 62 -17.38 11.84 13.66
CA GLU A 62 -18.41 10.95 14.23
C GLU A 62 -19.61 11.70 14.83
N GLU A 63 -19.56 13.03 14.93
CA GLU A 63 -20.60 13.81 15.61
C GLU A 63 -21.70 14.24 14.63
N GLU A 64 -22.91 13.71 14.85
CA GLU A 64 -24.18 14.03 14.16
C GLU A 64 -24.68 15.47 14.41
N GLU A 65 -23.86 16.34 15.01
CA GLU A 65 -24.22 17.72 15.29
C GLU A 65 -23.69 18.67 14.20
N GLU A 66 -24.46 19.73 13.92
CA GLU A 66 -24.60 20.45 12.65
C GLU A 66 -23.34 21.14 12.07
N GLU A 67 -22.17 20.93 12.67
CA GLU A 67 -20.85 21.39 12.19
C GLU A 67 -19.84 20.23 12.26
N SER A 68 -20.00 19.22 11.40
CA SER A 68 -19.02 18.13 11.31
C SER A 68 -17.67 18.67 10.83
N GLU A 69 -16.72 18.89 11.73
CA GLU A 69 -15.36 19.27 11.38
C GLU A 69 -14.74 18.16 10.52
N THR A 70 -14.43 18.46 9.26
CA THR A 70 -13.68 17.53 8.40
C THR A 70 -12.24 17.50 8.88
N LYS A 71 -11.74 16.30 9.18
CA LYS A 71 -10.34 16.11 9.60
C LYS A 71 -9.55 15.45 8.49
N ILE A 72 -8.38 15.99 8.17
CA ILE A 72 -7.45 15.34 7.25
C ILE A 72 -6.73 14.20 7.98
N ILE A 73 -6.96 12.96 7.54
CA ILE A 73 -6.25 11.78 8.03
C ILE A 73 -5.18 11.36 7.03
N LYS A 74 -3.95 11.17 7.51
CA LYS A 74 -2.81 10.64 6.74
C LYS A 74 -2.50 9.22 7.21
N PHE A 75 -2.40 8.28 6.27
CA PHE A 75 -2.18 6.87 6.56
C PHE A 75 -0.70 6.51 6.58
N LEU A 76 0.11 7.20 5.77
CA LEU A 76 1.56 7.04 5.71
C LEU A 76 2.28 8.34 6.02
N ARG A 77 3.40 8.23 6.76
CA ARG A 77 4.33 9.35 6.96
C ARG A 77 5.21 9.58 5.72
N ARG A 78 5.49 8.51 4.98
CA ARG A 78 6.22 8.45 3.71
C ARG A 78 6.06 7.05 3.10
N ILE A 79 6.23 6.93 1.79
CA ILE A 79 6.38 5.63 1.14
C ILE A 79 7.77 5.05 1.52
N PRO A 80 7.84 3.82 2.05
CA PRO A 80 9.12 3.20 2.35
C PRO A 80 9.89 2.89 1.07
N LYS A 81 11.22 2.91 1.17
CA LYS A 81 12.11 2.54 0.08
C LYS A 81 12.15 1.02 -0.06
N ASP A 82 12.07 0.51 -1.28
CA ASP A 82 12.23 -0.91 -1.56
C ASP A 82 13.72 -1.31 -1.34
N PRO A 83 14.03 -2.20 -0.38
CA PRO A 83 15.40 -2.60 -0.08
C PRO A 83 16.02 -3.53 -1.14
N MET A 84 15.22 -4.08 -2.05
CA MET A 84 15.70 -4.96 -3.13
C MET A 84 16.14 -4.17 -4.36
N THR A 85 15.36 -3.16 -4.75
CA THR A 85 15.66 -2.31 -5.92
C THR A 85 16.36 -0.99 -5.54
N ASN A 86 16.35 -0.63 -4.26
CA ASN A 86 16.82 0.67 -3.77
C ASN A 86 16.11 1.85 -4.47
N SER A 87 14.81 1.67 -4.75
CA SER A 87 13.92 2.65 -5.37
C SER A 87 12.68 2.91 -4.49
N TYR A 88 11.94 3.97 -4.79
CA TYR A 88 10.59 4.21 -4.24
C TYR A 88 9.49 3.71 -5.19
N GLU A 89 9.87 3.14 -6.33
CA GLU A 89 8.95 2.61 -7.32
C GLU A 89 8.51 1.19 -6.96
N TRP A 90 7.34 1.10 -6.35
CA TRP A 90 6.65 -0.16 -6.10
C TRP A 90 5.88 -0.62 -7.34
N GLY A 91 5.76 -1.93 -7.53
CA GLY A 91 4.71 -2.51 -8.37
C GLY A 91 3.38 -2.39 -7.64
N LEU A 92 2.31 -2.13 -8.39
CA LEU A 92 0.96 -1.91 -7.87
C LEU A 92 0.03 -2.98 -8.46
N ARG A 93 -1.00 -3.35 -7.72
CA ARG A 93 -2.11 -4.17 -8.21
C ARG A 93 -3.42 -3.49 -7.86
N SER A 94 -4.35 -3.47 -8.80
CA SER A 94 -5.73 -3.08 -8.59
C SER A 94 -6.50 -4.23 -7.95
N TYR A 95 -7.63 -3.94 -7.32
CA TYR A 95 -8.53 -4.96 -6.77
C TYR A 95 -9.08 -5.89 -7.86
N GLN A 96 -9.28 -5.35 -9.06
CA GLN A 96 -9.78 -6.06 -10.24
C GLN A 96 -8.72 -6.90 -10.96
N ASP A 97 -7.43 -6.70 -10.63
CA ASP A 97 -6.35 -7.45 -11.24
C ASP A 97 -6.35 -8.91 -10.75
N ASP A 98 -5.95 -9.84 -11.63
CA ASP A 98 -5.71 -11.22 -11.22
C ASP A 98 -4.61 -11.30 -10.13
N PRO A 99 -4.67 -12.28 -9.20
CA PRO A 99 -3.69 -12.41 -8.12
C PRO A 99 -2.23 -12.52 -8.58
N ASP A 100 -2.01 -13.04 -9.78
CA ASP A 100 -0.71 -13.21 -10.43
C ASP A 100 -0.42 -12.18 -11.52
N SER A 101 -1.27 -11.15 -11.67
CA SER A 101 -1.04 -10.08 -12.64
C SER A 101 0.27 -9.32 -12.34
N GLU A 102 1.02 -9.09 -13.43
CA GLU A 102 2.22 -8.25 -13.44
C GLU A 102 1.96 -6.86 -14.04
N THR A 103 0.74 -6.63 -14.52
CA THR A 103 0.28 -5.35 -15.07
C THR A 103 -0.73 -4.76 -14.10
N TRP A 104 -0.59 -3.46 -13.86
CA TRP A 104 -1.53 -2.71 -13.03
C TRP A 104 -2.66 -2.18 -13.90
N GLY A 105 -3.92 -2.48 -13.55
CA GLY A 105 -5.10 -1.99 -14.26
C GLY A 105 -5.30 -0.46 -14.16
N GLY A 106 -4.81 0.16 -13.08
CA GLY A 106 -4.81 1.62 -12.92
C GLY A 106 -6.05 2.19 -12.24
N GLU A 107 -7.00 1.35 -11.84
CA GLU A 107 -8.26 1.75 -11.20
C GLU A 107 -8.07 2.13 -9.73
N ASN A 108 -7.21 1.41 -9.02
CA ASN A 108 -6.92 1.63 -7.60
C ASN A 108 -5.63 0.94 -7.17
N VAL A 109 -5.21 1.18 -5.94
CA VAL A 109 -4.10 0.47 -5.31
C VAL A 109 -4.64 -0.44 -4.21
N TYR A 110 -4.83 -1.71 -4.55
CA TYR A 110 -5.20 -2.78 -3.63
C TYR A 110 -3.98 -3.39 -2.95
N ASP A 111 -2.92 -3.64 -3.72
CA ASP A 111 -1.71 -4.28 -3.23
C ASP A 111 -0.44 -3.66 -3.85
N VAL A 112 0.69 -3.89 -3.19
CA VAL A 112 2.03 -3.49 -3.66
C VAL A 112 3.01 -4.64 -3.60
N TYR A 113 3.96 -4.64 -4.52
CA TYR A 113 5.04 -5.62 -4.57
C TYR A 113 6.35 -5.00 -5.04
N THR A 114 7.49 -5.64 -4.74
CA THR A 114 8.78 -5.17 -5.27
C THR A 114 8.91 -5.49 -6.75
N LYS A 115 9.46 -4.54 -7.53
CA LYS A 115 9.82 -4.77 -8.94
C LYS A 115 11.04 -5.67 -9.13
N SER A 116 11.67 -6.11 -8.03
CA SER A 116 12.82 -7.01 -8.08
C SER A 116 12.45 -8.37 -8.69
N GLN A 117 13.20 -8.79 -9.71
CA GLN A 117 13.09 -10.12 -10.31
C GLN A 117 13.89 -11.19 -9.55
N ALA A 118 14.46 -10.84 -8.40
CA ALA A 118 15.30 -11.75 -7.62
C ALA A 118 14.48 -12.73 -6.77
N THR A 119 15.13 -13.84 -6.45
CA THR A 119 14.59 -14.91 -5.61
C THR A 119 15.13 -14.78 -4.19
N ALA A 120 14.26 -15.03 -3.21
CA ALA A 120 14.57 -15.10 -1.80
C ALA A 120 15.47 -16.28 -1.43
N LEU A 121 15.92 -16.33 -0.18
CA LEU A 121 16.69 -17.44 0.36
C LEU A 121 15.89 -18.75 0.44
N ASP A 122 14.57 -18.68 0.51
CA ASP A 122 13.67 -19.86 0.57
C ASP A 122 13.20 -20.35 -0.82
N GLY A 123 13.62 -19.68 -1.91
CA GLY A 123 13.26 -20.04 -3.28
C GLY A 123 12.02 -19.34 -3.85
N THR A 124 11.30 -18.55 -3.05
CA THR A 124 10.17 -17.72 -3.53
C THR A 124 10.66 -16.46 -4.24
N LYS A 125 9.88 -15.89 -5.18
CA LYS A 125 10.25 -14.59 -5.78
C LYS A 125 9.81 -13.47 -4.86
N TYR A 126 10.61 -12.41 -4.77
CA TYR A 126 10.26 -11.30 -3.88
C TYR A 126 8.98 -10.56 -4.26
N LYS A 127 8.63 -10.55 -5.55
CA LYS A 127 7.38 -9.96 -6.05
C LYS A 127 6.11 -10.71 -5.61
N ASP A 128 6.26 -11.93 -5.11
CA ASP A 128 5.16 -12.76 -4.62
C ASP A 128 4.91 -12.54 -3.11
N TRP A 129 5.62 -11.59 -2.48
CA TRP A 129 5.58 -11.31 -1.03
C TRP A 129 4.59 -10.22 -0.65
#